data_AF-A0A1F9K7Q4-F1
#
_entry.id   AF-A0A1F9K7Q4-F1
#
_cell.length_a   1.000
_cell.length_b   1.000
_cell.length_c   1.000
_cell.angle_alpha   90.00
_cell.angle_beta   90.00
_cell.angle_gamma   90.00
#
_symmetry.space_group_name_H-M   'P 1'
#
loop_
_entity.id
_entity.type
_entity.pdbx_description
1 polymer ?
#
loop_
_entity_poly.entity_id
_entity_poly.type
_entity_poly.pdbx_seq_one_letter_code
_entity_poly.pdbx_strand_id
1 'polypeptide(L)'
;MKLTVFVATIATLLLGMSSLSARGEDTERDSRSGEKVYRESCSACHGLGGNGRGQAASTLKTKPRDFTTGIYKFRSTPSGSLPLDQDILRTIAKGVRATSMLPQLHLSEEERRAVVQYIKNFSLRFKERRPEQPISIPPRPPRDKALIALGKTLYKEAGCPSCHGLEGKGDGPSAEGLKDYWGFPIQPADLTLKPFKSGPDPEDLYRTLSTGLDGTPMPSYADSLTPKELWRLVFYILSIATQERPRGMMGLVGEETQGMRVDMRAAMAGMMGGRGMMGRGGGMMDRNMRDMMKDMMGR
;
A
#
# COMPACT_ATOMS: atom_id res chain seq x y z
N MET A 1 -85.16 -9.34 15.39
CA MET A 1 -84.73 -9.86 14.08
C MET A 1 -83.27 -9.47 13.85
N LYS A 2 -82.37 -10.47 13.77
CA LYS A 2 -80.93 -10.45 13.38
C LYS A 2 -80.03 -9.58 14.28
N LEU A 3 -79.26 -10.06 15.26
CA LEU A 3 -78.26 -11.15 15.31
C LEU A 3 -77.19 -11.05 14.21
N THR A 4 -76.05 -10.45 14.53
CA THR A 4 -74.76 -10.82 13.92
C THR A 4 -73.64 -10.55 14.92
N VAL A 5 -73.01 -11.66 15.31
CA VAL A 5 -71.90 -11.80 16.25
C VAL A 5 -70.60 -11.51 15.49
N PHE A 6 -69.73 -10.64 16.00
CA PHE A 6 -68.33 -10.61 15.60
C PHE A 6 -67.49 -11.22 16.72
N VAL A 7 -66.95 -12.39 16.44
CA VAL A 7 -66.09 -13.18 17.34
C VAL A 7 -64.72 -12.52 17.44
N ALA A 8 -64.30 -12.24 18.67
CA ALA A 8 -62.94 -11.86 19.01
C ALA A 8 -61.97 -13.04 18.77
N THR A 9 -60.86 -12.79 18.08
CA THR A 9 -59.71 -13.68 18.07
C THR A 9 -58.50 -12.94 18.62
N ILE A 10 -58.09 -13.33 19.82
CA ILE A 10 -56.81 -13.01 20.44
C ILE A 10 -55.79 -14.02 19.90
N ALA A 11 -54.69 -13.55 19.30
CA ALA A 11 -53.54 -14.40 19.02
C ALA A 11 -52.22 -13.61 19.11
N THR A 12 -51.64 -13.68 20.31
CA THR A 12 -50.20 -13.87 20.62
C THR A 12 -49.14 -12.97 19.97
N LEU A 13 -48.62 -12.09 20.83
CA LEU A 13 -47.29 -11.49 20.80
C LEU A 13 -46.21 -12.58 20.97
N LEU A 14 -45.36 -12.82 19.96
CA LEU A 14 -44.11 -13.57 20.10
C LEU A 14 -42.98 -12.93 19.27
N LEU A 15 -42.16 -12.15 19.97
CA LEU A 15 -40.69 -12.04 19.85
C LEU A 15 -40.08 -12.16 18.45
N GLY A 16 -39.98 -11.03 17.75
CA GLY A 16 -38.94 -10.83 16.73
C GLY A 16 -37.59 -10.60 17.41
N MET A 17 -36.88 -11.67 17.76
CA MET A 17 -35.50 -11.56 18.23
C MET A 17 -34.60 -11.12 17.07
N SER A 18 -34.09 -9.90 17.23
CA SER A 18 -33.11 -9.24 16.40
C SER A 18 -31.87 -10.11 16.16
N SER A 19 -31.60 -10.46 14.91
CA SER A 19 -30.31 -11.00 14.46
C SER A 19 -29.26 -9.90 14.43
N LEU A 20 -28.84 -9.43 15.61
CA LEU A 20 -27.74 -8.48 15.79
C LEU A 20 -26.47 -9.22 16.22
N SER A 21 -26.07 -10.29 15.50
CA SER A 21 -24.88 -11.08 15.90
C SER A 21 -24.03 -11.61 14.74
N ALA A 22 -24.09 -10.99 13.56
CA ALA A 22 -23.23 -11.38 12.42
C ALA A 22 -22.08 -10.40 12.14
N ARG A 23 -22.03 -9.24 12.82
CA ARG A 23 -21.04 -8.19 12.53
C ARG A 23 -19.78 -8.23 13.41
N GLY A 24 -19.79 -9.00 14.51
CA GLY A 24 -18.68 -9.08 15.46
C GLY A 24 -17.67 -10.19 15.14
N GLU A 25 -18.15 -11.41 14.85
CA GLU A 25 -17.27 -12.58 14.63
C GLU A 25 -16.46 -12.50 13.34
N ASP A 26 -17.01 -11.90 12.27
CA ASP A 26 -16.29 -11.72 11.01
C ASP A 26 -15.09 -10.77 11.16
N THR A 27 -15.21 -9.70 11.95
CA THR A 27 -14.11 -8.74 12.14
C THR A 27 -12.93 -9.32 12.93
N GLU A 28 -13.18 -10.23 13.87
CA GLU A 28 -12.13 -10.85 14.69
C GLU A 28 -11.42 -12.00 13.94
N ARG A 29 -12.16 -12.79 13.15
CA ARG A 29 -11.58 -13.83 12.29
C ARG A 29 -10.75 -13.24 11.14
N ASP A 30 -11.19 -12.12 10.57
CA ASP A 30 -10.48 -11.36 9.52
C ASP A 30 -9.24 -10.62 10.06
N SER A 31 -9.24 -10.23 11.34
CA SER A 31 -8.05 -9.62 11.97
C SER A 31 -6.95 -10.63 12.30
N ARG A 32 -7.32 -11.85 12.74
CA ARG A 32 -6.35 -12.94 13.00
C ARG A 32 -5.70 -13.47 11.71
N SER A 33 -6.40 -13.43 10.57
CA SER A 33 -5.80 -13.71 9.26
C SER A 33 -4.92 -12.55 8.78
N GLY A 34 -5.35 -11.30 8.96
CA GLY A 34 -4.60 -10.10 8.54
C GLY A 34 -3.25 -9.95 9.24
N GLU A 35 -3.18 -10.19 10.55
CA GLU A 35 -1.92 -10.18 11.30
C GLU A 35 -0.95 -11.26 10.81
N LYS A 36 -1.45 -12.48 10.58
CA LYS A 36 -0.64 -13.59 10.07
C LYS A 36 -0.06 -13.24 8.70
N VAL A 37 -0.91 -12.77 7.78
CA VAL A 37 -0.50 -12.33 6.43
C VAL A 37 0.56 -11.23 6.54
N TYR A 38 0.35 -10.22 7.40
CA TYR A 38 1.31 -9.15 7.60
C TYR A 38 2.67 -9.66 8.08
N ARG A 39 2.67 -10.52 9.10
CA ARG A 39 3.88 -11.08 9.67
C ARG A 39 4.68 -11.86 8.63
N GLU A 40 3.99 -12.67 7.83
CA GLU A 40 4.62 -13.57 6.86
C GLU A 40 5.05 -12.87 5.57
N SER A 41 4.26 -11.90 5.08
CA SER A 41 4.46 -11.31 3.73
C SER A 41 4.89 -9.84 3.75
N CYS A 42 4.77 -9.11 4.86
CA CYS A 42 5.01 -7.66 4.88
C CYS A 42 6.12 -7.24 5.85
N SER A 43 6.23 -7.92 7.00
CA SER A 43 7.06 -7.47 8.14
C SER A 43 8.57 -7.47 7.86
N ALA A 44 9.05 -8.29 6.92
CA ALA A 44 10.46 -8.32 6.55
C ALA A 44 10.96 -6.96 6.02
N CYS A 45 10.08 -6.23 5.32
CA CYS A 45 10.33 -4.88 4.82
C CYS A 45 9.74 -3.82 5.77
N HIS A 46 8.47 -3.95 6.15
CA HIS A 46 7.74 -2.91 6.87
C HIS A 46 7.93 -2.93 8.40
N GLY A 47 8.59 -3.96 8.94
CA GLY A 47 8.80 -4.17 10.37
C GLY A 47 7.56 -4.72 11.07
N LEU A 48 7.73 -5.47 12.16
CA LEU A 48 6.59 -6.01 12.93
C LEU A 48 5.67 -4.91 13.48
N GLY A 49 6.24 -3.75 13.83
CA GLY A 49 5.49 -2.58 14.30
C GLY A 49 5.01 -1.63 13.20
N GLY A 50 5.10 -2.00 11.92
CA GLY A 50 4.62 -1.15 10.82
C GLY A 50 5.41 0.13 10.55
N ASN A 51 6.58 0.29 11.18
CA ASN A 51 7.39 1.52 11.15
C ASN A 51 8.33 1.65 9.94
N GLY A 52 8.24 0.75 8.96
CA GLY A 52 9.10 0.75 7.78
C GLY A 52 10.55 0.30 8.06
N ARG A 53 10.83 -0.27 9.23
CA ARG A 53 12.19 -0.67 9.68
C ARG A 53 12.32 -2.19 9.83
N GLY A 54 11.77 -2.95 8.89
CA GLY A 54 11.99 -4.39 8.83
C GLY A 54 13.45 -4.75 8.56
N GLN A 55 13.84 -6.01 8.79
CA GLN A 55 15.22 -6.48 8.63
C GLN A 55 15.83 -6.15 7.25
N ALA A 56 15.00 -6.11 6.21
CA ALA A 56 15.44 -5.82 4.84
C ALA A 56 15.52 -4.31 4.55
N ALA A 57 14.85 -3.44 5.32
CA ALA A 57 14.62 -2.04 5.01
C ALA A 57 15.91 -1.21 4.84
N SER A 58 16.97 -1.53 5.59
CA SER A 58 18.26 -0.86 5.49
C SER A 58 18.92 -1.08 4.11
N THR A 59 18.71 -2.25 3.50
CA THR A 59 19.30 -2.64 2.21
C THR A 59 18.56 -2.08 0.99
N LEU A 60 17.37 -1.50 1.18
CA LEU A 60 16.55 -0.97 0.10
C LEU A 60 16.86 0.51 -0.12
N LYS A 61 17.01 0.94 -1.37
CA LYS A 61 17.14 2.34 -1.78
C LYS A 61 15.81 3.08 -1.56
N THR A 62 14.69 2.52 -2.03
CA THR A 62 13.36 3.04 -1.71
C THR A 62 12.95 2.48 -0.34
N LYS A 63 12.89 3.36 0.66
CA LYS A 63 12.51 2.94 2.01
C LYS A 63 11.05 2.43 2.06
N PRO A 64 10.79 1.30 2.76
CA PRO A 64 9.44 0.82 3.01
C PRO A 64 8.58 1.89 3.68
N ARG A 65 7.27 1.85 3.42
CA ARG A 65 6.32 2.76 4.06
C ARG A 65 6.29 2.51 5.56
N ASP A 66 6.44 3.58 6.33
CA ASP A 66 6.04 3.66 7.73
C ASP A 66 4.52 3.93 7.82
N PHE A 67 3.78 2.90 8.20
CA PHE A 67 2.33 2.92 8.35
C PHE A 67 1.87 3.65 9.61
N THR A 68 2.74 3.85 10.61
CA THR A 68 2.37 4.43 11.91
C THR A 68 1.91 5.88 11.79
N THR A 69 2.43 6.60 10.80
CA THR A 69 2.08 7.99 10.48
C THR A 69 0.70 8.16 9.80
N GLY A 70 0.14 7.09 9.22
CA GLY A 70 -1.06 7.17 8.39
C GLY A 70 -0.86 7.99 7.10
N ILE A 71 0.37 8.25 6.66
CA ILE A 71 0.70 9.02 5.45
C ILE A 71 0.92 8.07 4.28
N TYR A 72 0.14 8.19 3.21
CA TYR A 72 0.21 7.30 2.04
C TYR A 72 0.43 8.07 0.75
N LYS A 73 1.39 7.63 -0.08
CA LYS A 73 1.69 8.31 -1.35
C LYS A 73 0.59 8.13 -2.40
N PHE A 74 0.16 6.89 -2.62
CA PHE A 74 -0.77 6.54 -3.70
C PHE A 74 -2.19 6.44 -3.15
N ARG A 75 -2.97 7.50 -3.35
CA ARG A 75 -4.34 7.64 -2.86
C ARG A 75 -5.26 8.06 -3.99
N SER A 76 -6.56 7.90 -3.75
CA SER A 76 -7.62 8.50 -4.56
C SER A 76 -8.28 9.68 -3.84
N THR A 77 -7.88 9.97 -2.60
CA THR A 77 -8.40 11.07 -1.78
C THR A 77 -7.53 12.33 -1.92
N PRO A 78 -8.07 13.53 -1.62
CA PRO A 78 -7.31 14.79 -1.62
C PRO A 78 -6.03 14.74 -0.78
N SER A 79 -5.06 15.62 -1.07
CA SER A 79 -3.81 15.68 -0.29
C SER A 79 -4.08 15.91 1.20
N GLY A 80 -3.34 15.21 2.06
CA GLY A 80 -3.53 15.21 3.52
C GLY A 80 -4.55 14.20 4.03
N SER A 81 -5.52 13.77 3.21
CA SER A 81 -6.52 12.77 3.60
C SER A 81 -5.91 11.37 3.75
N LEU A 82 -6.55 10.54 4.59
CA LEU A 82 -6.28 9.10 4.65
C LEU A 82 -6.59 8.41 3.31
N PRO A 83 -5.90 7.30 2.97
CA PRO A 83 -6.29 6.45 1.84
C PRO A 83 -7.64 5.79 2.09
N LEU A 84 -8.33 5.42 1.00
CA LEU A 84 -9.40 4.42 1.08
C LEU A 84 -8.79 3.01 1.20
N ASP A 85 -9.57 2.05 1.70
CA ASP A 85 -9.16 0.64 1.75
C ASP A 85 -8.79 0.13 0.34
N GLN A 86 -9.52 0.58 -0.69
CA GLN A 86 -9.24 0.25 -2.08
C GLN A 86 -7.90 0.79 -2.60
N ASP A 87 -7.40 1.90 -2.04
CA ASP A 87 -6.08 2.44 -2.42
C ASP A 87 -4.94 1.57 -1.88
N ILE A 88 -5.06 1.14 -0.62
CA ILE A 88 -4.10 0.22 0.00
C ILE A 88 -4.18 -1.13 -0.71
N LEU A 89 -5.38 -1.65 -0.95
CA LEU A 89 -5.61 -2.91 -1.67
C LEU A 89 -5.02 -2.87 -3.09
N ARG A 90 -5.24 -1.79 -3.84
CA ARG A 90 -4.65 -1.59 -5.18
C ARG A 90 -3.13 -1.65 -5.11
N THR A 91 -2.53 -1.00 -4.10
CA THR A 91 -1.07 -0.96 -3.91
C THR A 91 -0.51 -2.35 -3.59
N ILE A 92 -1.19 -3.12 -2.75
CA ILE A 92 -0.77 -4.50 -2.43
C ILE A 92 -0.90 -5.41 -3.66
N ALA A 93 -2.01 -5.30 -4.39
CA ALA A 93 -2.28 -6.15 -5.56
C ALA A 93 -1.36 -5.84 -6.75
N LYS A 94 -1.05 -4.56 -7.01
CA LYS A 94 -0.24 -4.12 -8.16
C LYS A 94 1.23 -3.87 -7.81
N GLY A 95 1.59 -3.85 -6.53
CA GLY A 95 2.88 -3.37 -6.07
C GLY A 95 3.11 -1.89 -6.40
N VAL A 96 4.37 -1.46 -6.23
CA VAL A 96 4.86 -0.14 -6.66
C VAL A 96 6.03 -0.37 -7.59
N ARG A 97 5.81 -0.12 -8.89
CA ARG A 97 6.80 -0.42 -9.94
C ARG A 97 8.15 0.25 -9.68
N ALA A 98 9.22 -0.42 -10.10
CA ALA A 98 10.62 -0.02 -9.89
C ALA A 98 11.09 0.06 -8.43
N THR A 99 10.29 -0.42 -7.48
CA THR A 99 10.65 -0.54 -6.06
C THR A 99 10.61 -2.00 -5.61
N SER A 100 11.03 -2.28 -4.38
CA SER A 100 10.93 -3.61 -3.79
C SER A 100 9.53 -4.00 -3.32
N MET A 101 8.53 -3.10 -3.41
CA MET A 101 7.13 -3.44 -3.13
C MET A 101 6.52 -4.16 -4.34
N LEU A 102 6.70 -5.48 -4.40
CA LEU A 102 6.17 -6.29 -5.49
C LEU A 102 4.65 -6.50 -5.38
N PRO A 103 3.97 -6.79 -6.51
CA PRO A 103 2.63 -7.36 -6.49
C PRO A 103 2.55 -8.59 -5.58
N GLN A 104 1.68 -8.57 -4.56
CA GLN A 104 1.51 -9.69 -3.63
C GLN A 104 0.53 -10.72 -4.22
N LEU A 105 0.91 -11.31 -5.36
CA LEU A 105 0.06 -12.18 -6.17
C LEU A 105 -0.23 -13.54 -5.53
N HIS A 106 0.62 -13.97 -4.59
CA HIS A 106 0.42 -15.22 -3.85
C HIS A 106 -0.71 -15.15 -2.82
N LEU A 107 -1.14 -13.95 -2.43
CA LEU A 107 -2.24 -13.74 -1.50
C LEU A 107 -3.58 -13.77 -2.23
N SER A 108 -4.59 -14.40 -1.63
CA SER A 108 -5.99 -14.32 -2.08
C SER A 108 -6.55 -12.90 -1.95
N GLU A 109 -7.70 -12.63 -2.56
CA GLU A 109 -8.33 -11.32 -2.42
C GLU A 109 -8.76 -11.06 -0.96
N GLU A 110 -9.28 -12.06 -0.28
CA GLU A 110 -9.65 -12.03 1.14
C GLU A 110 -8.42 -11.75 2.02
N GLU A 111 -7.30 -12.45 1.79
CA GLU A 111 -6.05 -12.21 2.53
C GLU A 111 -5.53 -10.79 2.35
N ARG A 112 -5.63 -10.24 1.12
CA ARG A 112 -5.26 -8.84 0.87
C ARG A 112 -6.19 -7.87 1.57
N ARG A 113 -7.51 -8.14 1.67
CA ARG A 113 -8.44 -7.29 2.43
C ARG A 113 -8.17 -7.37 3.94
N ALA A 114 -7.92 -8.57 4.46
CA ALA A 114 -7.59 -8.79 5.86
C ALA A 114 -6.35 -8.01 6.28
N VAL A 115 -5.27 -8.08 5.49
CA VAL A 115 -4.03 -7.33 5.80
C VAL A 115 -4.21 -5.82 5.65
N VAL A 116 -5.11 -5.33 4.79
CA VAL A 116 -5.47 -3.90 4.73
C VAL A 116 -6.05 -3.43 6.06
N GLN A 117 -6.99 -4.19 6.65
CA GLN A 117 -7.54 -3.83 7.97
C GLN A 117 -6.47 -3.88 9.06
N TYR A 118 -5.59 -4.88 9.02
CA TYR A 118 -4.49 -4.96 9.98
C TYR A 118 -3.52 -3.78 9.86
N ILE A 119 -3.12 -3.39 8.64
CA ILE A 119 -2.23 -2.24 8.38
C ILE A 119 -2.79 -0.94 8.97
N LYS A 120 -4.12 -0.73 8.90
CA LYS A 120 -4.77 0.46 9.45
C LYS A 120 -4.62 0.57 10.96
N ASN A 121 -4.41 -0.54 11.68
CA ASN A 121 -4.22 -0.54 13.13
C ASN A 121 -2.90 0.11 13.58
N PHE A 122 -1.91 0.27 12.68
CA PHE A 122 -0.63 0.90 13.03
C PHE A 122 -0.73 2.41 13.29
N SER A 123 -1.79 3.09 12.83
CA SER A 123 -1.94 4.53 13.00
C SER A 123 -3.25 4.91 13.68
N LEU A 124 -3.16 5.72 14.74
CA LEU A 124 -4.33 6.28 15.42
C LEU A 124 -5.19 7.15 14.50
N ARG A 125 -4.62 7.71 13.43
CA ARG A 125 -5.37 8.54 12.47
C ARG A 125 -6.57 7.80 11.87
N PHE A 126 -6.47 6.49 11.62
CA PHE A 126 -7.59 5.69 11.09
C PHE A 126 -8.73 5.49 12.10
N LYS A 127 -8.46 5.67 13.41
CA LYS A 127 -9.49 5.67 14.46
C LYS A 127 -10.12 7.05 14.64
N GLU A 128 -9.33 8.10 14.48
CA GLU A 128 -9.72 9.49 14.75
C GLU A 128 -10.37 10.20 13.56
N ARG A 129 -10.02 9.79 12.34
CA ARG A 129 -10.44 10.48 11.11
C ARG A 129 -10.99 9.47 10.12
N ARG A 130 -11.94 9.94 9.30
CA ARG A 130 -12.38 9.21 8.12
C ARG A 130 -11.68 9.75 6.87
N PRO A 131 -11.38 8.90 5.88
CA PRO A 131 -10.91 9.38 4.59
C PRO A 131 -11.99 10.28 3.96
N GLU A 132 -11.53 11.35 3.32
CA GLU A 132 -12.37 12.20 2.49
C GLU A 132 -12.85 11.45 1.25
N GLN A 133 -13.81 12.05 0.53
CA GLN A 133 -14.32 11.47 -0.70
C GLN A 133 -13.23 11.36 -1.76
N PRO A 134 -13.23 10.30 -2.59
CA PRO A 134 -12.27 10.18 -3.68
C PRO A 134 -12.45 11.33 -4.69
N ILE A 135 -11.35 11.80 -5.25
CA ILE A 135 -11.36 12.79 -6.31
C ILE A 135 -12.12 12.25 -7.53
N SER A 136 -12.76 13.14 -8.26
CA SER A 136 -13.31 12.82 -9.57
C SER A 136 -12.23 12.96 -10.64
N ILE A 137 -12.02 11.92 -11.43
CA ILE A 137 -11.17 11.99 -12.64
C ILE A 137 -12.11 12.18 -13.82
N PRO A 138 -12.13 13.35 -14.48
CA PRO A 138 -13.00 13.56 -15.63
C PRO A 138 -12.54 12.70 -16.81
N PRO A 139 -13.44 12.38 -17.76
CA PRO A 139 -13.10 11.59 -18.93
C PRO A 139 -11.89 12.14 -19.66
N ARG A 140 -10.99 11.23 -20.05
CA ARG A 140 -9.77 11.55 -20.78
C ARG A 140 -10.12 12.18 -22.13
N PRO A 141 -9.68 13.42 -22.43
CA PRO A 141 -9.85 14.00 -23.76
C PRO A 141 -9.09 13.19 -24.83
N PRO A 142 -9.49 13.25 -26.10
CA PRO A 142 -8.68 12.72 -27.18
C PRO A 142 -7.27 13.34 -27.15
N ARG A 143 -6.25 12.52 -27.39
CA ARG A 143 -4.87 13.00 -27.42
C ARG A 143 -4.66 13.87 -28.66
N ASP A 144 -4.17 15.09 -28.44
CA ASP A 144 -3.93 16.10 -29.46
C ASP A 144 -2.56 16.75 -29.28
N LYS A 145 -1.84 17.01 -30.38
CA LYS A 145 -0.54 17.69 -30.39
C LYS A 145 -0.65 19.09 -29.78
N ALA A 146 -1.74 19.82 -30.00
CA ALA A 146 -1.95 21.13 -29.40
C ALA A 146 -2.05 21.04 -27.87
N LEU A 147 -2.77 20.03 -27.35
CA LEU A 147 -2.87 19.79 -25.91
C LEU A 147 -1.52 19.40 -25.28
N ILE A 148 -0.67 18.65 -25.98
CA ILE A 148 0.69 18.33 -25.54
C ILE A 148 1.55 19.60 -25.46
N ALA A 149 1.47 20.48 -26.46
CA ALA A 149 2.21 21.74 -26.47
C ALA A 149 1.81 22.65 -25.30
N LEU A 150 0.50 22.77 -25.02
CA LEU A 150 -0.01 23.49 -23.84
C LEU A 150 0.47 22.83 -22.54
N GLY A 151 0.48 21.50 -22.47
CA GLY A 151 1.01 20.76 -21.33
C GLY A 151 2.49 21.03 -21.06
N LYS A 152 3.30 21.23 -22.11
CA LYS A 152 4.72 21.62 -21.98
C LYS A 152 4.89 23.00 -21.36
N THR A 153 4.03 23.95 -21.73
CA THR A 153 4.03 25.29 -21.12
C THR A 153 3.64 25.20 -19.65
N LEU A 154 2.53 24.51 -19.34
CA LEU A 154 2.06 24.29 -17.98
C LEU A 154 3.11 23.59 -17.11
N TYR A 155 3.85 22.62 -17.65
CA TYR A 155 4.92 21.96 -16.91
C TYR A 155 5.96 22.95 -16.39
N LYS A 156 6.35 23.94 -17.21
CA LYS A 156 7.29 24.98 -16.80
C LYS A 156 6.68 25.93 -15.77
N GLU A 157 5.46 26.40 -16.03
CA GLU A 157 4.77 27.41 -15.22
C GLU A 157 4.35 26.87 -13.85
N ALA A 158 3.96 25.59 -13.78
CA ALA A 158 3.62 24.91 -12.53
C ALA A 158 4.86 24.55 -11.67
N GLY A 159 6.06 24.95 -12.10
CA GLY A 159 7.29 24.76 -11.33
C GLY A 159 7.83 23.32 -11.34
N CYS A 160 7.31 22.42 -12.18
CA CYS A 160 7.77 21.03 -12.26
C CYS A 160 9.29 20.90 -12.51
N PRO A 161 9.94 21.73 -13.36
CA PRO A 161 11.38 21.66 -13.59
C PRO A 161 12.25 21.88 -12.36
N SER A 162 11.75 22.55 -11.32
CA SER A 162 12.54 22.79 -10.09
C SER A 162 13.02 21.49 -9.44
N CYS A 163 12.21 20.43 -9.53
CA CYS A 163 12.52 19.10 -9.04
C CYS A 163 12.81 18.11 -10.18
N HIS A 164 11.99 18.11 -11.23
CA HIS A 164 12.08 17.11 -12.29
C HIS A 164 13.00 17.49 -13.45
N GLY A 165 13.55 18.71 -13.49
CA GLY A 165 14.36 19.22 -14.59
C GLY A 165 13.51 19.62 -15.80
N LEU A 166 14.08 20.38 -16.74
CA LEU A 166 13.33 20.84 -17.94
C LEU A 166 12.90 19.69 -18.86
N GLU A 167 13.69 18.61 -18.88
CA GLU A 167 13.46 17.43 -19.70
C GLU A 167 12.74 16.30 -18.93
N GLY A 168 12.43 16.52 -17.64
CA GLY A 168 11.76 15.52 -16.81
C GLY A 168 12.66 14.40 -16.30
N LYS A 169 13.99 14.54 -16.32
CA LYS A 169 14.95 13.50 -15.91
C LYS A 169 15.10 13.32 -14.41
N GLY A 170 14.45 14.16 -13.60
CA GLY A 170 14.60 14.12 -12.14
C GLY A 170 15.86 14.83 -11.63
N ASP A 171 16.46 15.68 -12.47
CA ASP A 171 17.73 16.39 -12.28
C ASP A 171 17.52 17.90 -12.11
N GLY A 172 16.36 18.31 -11.59
CA GLY A 172 16.08 19.71 -11.30
C GLY A 172 17.02 20.27 -10.22
N PRO A 173 17.22 21.60 -10.15
CA PRO A 173 18.15 22.22 -9.21
C PRO A 173 17.88 21.90 -7.73
N SER A 174 16.63 21.58 -7.38
CA SER A 174 16.27 21.19 -6.01
C SER A 174 16.43 19.69 -5.73
N ALA A 175 16.64 18.85 -6.75
CA ALA A 175 16.52 17.40 -6.66
C ALA A 175 17.42 16.75 -5.59
N GLU A 176 18.68 17.19 -5.47
CA GLU A 176 19.63 16.62 -4.50
C GLU A 176 19.26 16.91 -3.04
N GLY A 177 18.61 18.05 -2.78
CA GLY A 177 18.26 18.51 -1.43
C GLY A 177 16.94 17.97 -0.88
N LEU A 178 16.13 17.31 -1.72
CA LEU A 178 14.79 16.88 -1.33
C LEU A 178 14.83 15.75 -0.29
N LYS A 179 14.01 15.91 0.74
CA LYS A 179 13.77 14.91 1.79
C LYS A 179 12.30 14.58 1.87
N ASP A 180 12.01 13.35 2.23
CA ASP A 180 10.65 12.95 2.58
C ASP A 180 10.29 13.43 4.00
N TYR A 181 9.05 13.17 4.41
CA TYR A 181 8.53 13.55 5.72
C TYR A 181 9.35 13.01 6.90
N TRP A 182 10.05 11.90 6.73
CA TRP A 182 10.89 11.26 7.75
C TRP A 182 12.35 11.73 7.69
N GLY A 183 12.67 12.68 6.81
CA GLY A 183 14.02 13.22 6.65
C GLY A 183 14.94 12.36 5.78
N PHE A 184 14.43 11.30 5.12
CA PHE A 184 15.24 10.50 4.19
C PHE A 184 15.35 11.22 2.84
N PRO A 185 16.52 11.18 2.18
CA PRO A 185 16.66 11.71 0.83
C PRO A 185 15.65 11.06 -0.12
N ILE A 186 14.96 11.88 -0.92
CA ILE A 186 13.99 11.41 -1.90
C ILE A 186 14.25 12.04 -3.26
N GLN A 187 14.63 11.20 -4.21
CA GLN A 187 14.90 11.63 -5.57
C GLN A 187 13.59 11.74 -6.37
N PRO A 188 13.36 12.86 -7.10
CA PRO A 188 12.30 12.97 -8.08
C PRO A 188 12.37 11.81 -9.08
N ALA A 189 11.22 11.35 -9.55
CA ALA A 189 11.21 10.35 -10.60
C ALA A 189 11.72 10.95 -11.90
N ASP A 190 12.58 10.22 -12.59
CA ASP A 190 12.81 10.40 -14.02
C ASP A 190 11.51 10.04 -14.77
N LEU A 191 10.84 11.07 -15.27
CA LEU A 191 9.58 11.03 -15.99
C LEU A 191 9.76 10.57 -17.44
N THR A 192 11.00 10.49 -17.94
CA THR A 192 11.29 9.94 -19.27
C THR A 192 11.20 8.41 -19.29
N LEU A 193 11.25 7.77 -18.12
CA LEU A 193 11.29 6.33 -17.94
C LEU A 193 9.93 5.70 -17.59
N LYS A 194 9.59 4.62 -18.31
CA LYS A 194 8.45 3.72 -18.04
C LYS A 194 8.91 2.37 -17.48
N PRO A 195 8.11 1.70 -16.63
CA PRO A 195 6.82 2.14 -16.10
C PRO A 195 6.95 3.20 -14.98
N PHE A 196 5.87 3.96 -14.77
CA PHE A 196 5.73 4.85 -13.62
C PHE A 196 5.38 4.08 -12.34
N LYS A 197 5.73 4.64 -11.18
CA LYS A 197 5.44 4.04 -9.87
C LYS A 197 3.94 3.92 -9.58
N SER A 198 3.15 4.90 -10.03
CA SER A 198 1.70 4.99 -9.78
C SER A 198 0.87 4.01 -10.61
N GLY A 199 1.40 3.57 -11.75
CA GLY A 199 0.72 2.66 -12.67
C GLY A 199 0.96 3.05 -14.14
N PRO A 200 0.53 2.21 -15.09
CA PRO A 200 0.74 2.43 -16.51
C PRO A 200 -0.32 3.36 -17.14
N ASP A 201 -1.46 3.56 -16.49
CA ASP A 201 -2.61 4.24 -17.07
C ASP A 201 -2.46 5.77 -16.95
N PRO A 202 -2.86 6.57 -17.96
CA PRO A 202 -2.84 8.04 -17.88
C PRO A 202 -3.61 8.59 -16.66
N GLU A 203 -4.68 7.90 -16.26
CA GLU A 203 -5.49 8.22 -15.09
C GLU A 203 -4.69 8.10 -13.78
N ASP A 204 -3.65 7.26 -13.73
CA ASP A 204 -2.77 7.15 -12.56
C ASP A 204 -1.83 8.36 -12.44
N LEU A 205 -1.40 8.93 -13.57
CA LEU A 205 -0.68 10.21 -13.58
C LEU A 205 -1.60 11.38 -13.22
N TYR A 206 -2.82 11.41 -13.79
CA TYR A 206 -3.82 12.41 -13.43
C TYR A 206 -4.06 12.40 -11.92
N ARG A 207 -4.32 11.22 -11.35
CA ARG A 207 -4.51 11.03 -9.92
C ARG A 207 -3.31 11.51 -9.12
N THR A 208 -2.09 11.17 -9.54
CA THR A 208 -0.85 11.60 -8.88
C THR A 208 -0.74 13.13 -8.81
N LEU A 209 -1.05 13.83 -9.90
CA LEU A 209 -1.02 15.29 -9.95
C LEU A 209 -2.14 15.91 -9.11
N SER A 210 -3.33 15.31 -9.10
CA SER A 210 -4.48 15.82 -8.34
C SER A 210 -4.38 15.55 -6.83
N THR A 211 -3.85 14.40 -6.40
CA THR A 211 -3.78 14.05 -4.97
C THR A 211 -2.47 14.46 -4.32
N GLY A 212 -1.44 14.75 -5.13
CA GLY A 212 -0.07 14.82 -4.66
C GLY A 212 0.42 13.47 -4.13
N LEU A 213 1.66 13.46 -3.62
CA LEU A 213 2.26 12.28 -2.99
C LEU A 213 2.59 12.62 -1.54
N ASP A 214 1.61 12.46 -0.65
CA ASP A 214 1.77 12.78 0.77
C ASP A 214 3.02 12.12 1.37
N GLY A 215 3.70 12.88 2.23
CA GLY A 215 4.98 12.51 2.80
C GLY A 215 6.17 12.74 1.87
N THR A 216 5.97 13.37 0.70
CA THR A 216 7.04 13.81 -0.20
C THR A 216 6.90 15.30 -0.53
N PRO A 217 7.93 15.92 -1.11
CA PRO A 217 7.84 17.29 -1.62
C PRO A 217 6.94 17.47 -2.86
N MET A 218 6.34 16.42 -3.42
CA MET A 218 5.46 16.52 -4.59
C MET A 218 4.03 16.89 -4.15
N PRO A 219 3.59 18.15 -4.36
CA PRO A 219 2.30 18.63 -3.87
C PRO A 219 1.15 18.12 -4.73
N SER A 220 -0.07 18.38 -4.27
CA SER A 220 -1.25 18.38 -5.14
C SER A 220 -1.27 19.65 -5.99
N TYR A 221 -1.76 19.51 -7.22
CA TYR A 221 -2.03 20.62 -8.13
C TYR A 221 -3.54 20.86 -8.34
N ALA A 222 -4.41 20.19 -7.57
CA ALA A 222 -5.86 20.26 -7.75
C ALA A 222 -6.43 21.67 -7.48
N ASP A 223 -5.80 22.42 -6.58
CA ASP A 223 -6.24 23.79 -6.24
C ASP A 223 -5.64 24.85 -7.19
N SER A 224 -4.53 24.52 -7.87
CA SER A 224 -3.81 25.45 -8.74
C SER A 224 -4.08 25.25 -10.22
N LEU A 225 -4.53 24.07 -10.65
CA LEU A 225 -4.75 23.72 -12.05
C LEU A 225 -6.16 23.16 -12.25
N THR A 226 -6.81 23.61 -13.31
CA THR A 226 -8.12 23.09 -13.72
C THR A 226 -8.02 21.63 -14.19
N PRO A 227 -9.13 20.88 -14.20
CA PRO A 227 -9.11 19.50 -14.69
C PRO A 227 -8.64 19.34 -16.14
N LYS A 228 -8.88 20.34 -17.01
CA LYS A 228 -8.38 20.35 -18.39
C LYS A 228 -6.87 20.55 -18.45
N GLU A 229 -6.32 21.41 -17.58
CA GLU A 229 -4.89 21.67 -17.49
C GLU A 229 -4.12 20.45 -16.95
N LEU A 230 -4.68 19.77 -15.96
CA LEU A 230 -4.13 18.50 -15.47
C LEU A 230 -4.03 17.45 -16.59
N TRP A 231 -5.07 17.28 -17.41
CA TRP A 231 -5.00 16.37 -18.56
C TRP A 231 -3.94 16.77 -19.59
N ARG A 232 -3.77 18.07 -19.86
CA ARG A 232 -2.70 18.57 -20.73
C ARG A 232 -1.32 18.24 -20.16
N LEU A 233 -1.12 18.43 -18.86
CA LEU A 233 0.12 18.10 -18.16
C LEU A 233 0.41 16.60 -18.22
N VAL A 234 -0.61 15.74 -18.02
CA VAL A 234 -0.51 14.28 -18.22
C VAL A 234 -0.06 13.95 -19.64
N PHE A 235 -0.65 14.56 -20.67
CA PHE A 235 -0.24 14.29 -22.05
C PHE A 235 1.19 14.74 -22.35
N TYR A 236 1.63 15.85 -21.76
CA TYR A 236 3.03 16.26 -21.87
C TYR A 236 3.97 15.25 -21.21
N ILE A 237 3.69 14.82 -19.96
CA ILE A 237 4.49 13.80 -19.26
C ILE A 237 4.55 12.51 -20.07
N LEU A 238 3.42 12.06 -20.62
CA LEU A 238 3.37 10.87 -21.49
C LEU A 238 4.12 11.05 -22.81
N SER A 239 4.27 12.29 -23.30
CA SER A 239 5.02 12.59 -24.52
C SER A 239 6.54 12.52 -24.33
N ILE A 240 7.04 12.84 -23.12
CA ILE A 240 8.47 12.75 -22.78
C ILE A 240 8.86 11.37 -22.22
N ALA A 241 7.90 10.58 -21.78
CA ALA A 241 8.09 9.21 -21.29
C ALA A 241 8.35 8.20 -22.43
N THR A 242 9.48 8.34 -23.11
CA THR A 242 9.82 7.56 -24.31
C THR A 242 10.74 6.37 -24.03
N GLN A 243 11.35 6.30 -22.85
CA GLN A 243 12.37 5.32 -22.53
C GLN A 243 11.80 4.21 -21.63
N GLU A 244 12.23 2.98 -21.86
CA GLU A 244 11.95 1.86 -20.96
C GLU A 244 13.01 1.80 -19.87
N ARG A 245 12.60 1.54 -18.63
CA ARG A 245 13.53 1.20 -17.54
C ARG A 245 14.30 -0.05 -17.95
N PRO A 246 15.62 -0.09 -17.71
CA PRO A 246 16.41 -1.30 -17.90
C PRO A 246 15.76 -2.47 -17.17
N ARG A 247 15.50 -3.55 -17.92
CA ARG A 247 14.91 -4.77 -17.39
C ARG A 247 16.01 -5.77 -17.05
N GLY A 248 15.93 -6.35 -15.86
CA GLY A 248 16.75 -7.48 -15.48
C GLY A 248 16.30 -8.77 -16.17
N MET A 249 17.01 -9.87 -15.87
CA MET A 249 16.83 -11.21 -16.46
C MET A 249 15.37 -11.73 -16.43
N MET A 250 14.55 -11.27 -15.50
CA MET A 250 13.13 -11.67 -15.32
C MET A 250 12.12 -10.58 -15.72
N GLY A 251 12.53 -9.58 -16.49
CA GLY A 251 11.66 -8.43 -16.84
C GLY A 251 11.43 -7.43 -15.71
N LEU A 252 12.01 -7.69 -14.53
CA LEU A 252 11.95 -6.83 -13.34
C LEU A 252 12.72 -5.53 -13.57
N VAL A 253 12.21 -4.43 -13.02
CA VAL A 253 12.84 -3.11 -13.15
C VAL A 253 13.20 -2.51 -11.79
N GLY A 254 14.26 -1.70 -11.75
CA GLY A 254 14.68 -1.03 -10.51
C GLY A 254 14.96 -2.01 -9.36
N GLU A 255 14.34 -1.80 -8.21
CA GLU A 255 14.57 -2.62 -7.01
C GLU A 255 13.67 -3.86 -6.89
N GLU A 256 12.92 -4.20 -7.93
CA GLU A 256 11.99 -5.34 -7.94
C GLU A 256 12.72 -6.67 -7.73
N THR A 257 13.92 -6.84 -8.30
CA THR A 257 14.77 -8.02 -8.07
C THR A 257 15.17 -8.16 -6.60
N GLN A 258 15.42 -7.05 -5.90
CA GLN A 258 15.75 -7.07 -4.48
C GLN A 258 14.50 -7.41 -3.64
N GLY A 259 13.34 -6.86 -4.00
CA GLY A 259 12.05 -7.23 -3.38
C GLY A 259 11.78 -8.73 -3.50
N MET A 260 11.95 -9.29 -4.70
CA MET A 260 11.75 -10.72 -4.96
C MET A 260 12.65 -11.59 -4.08
N ARG A 261 13.92 -11.20 -3.92
CA ARG A 261 14.86 -11.93 -3.04
C ARG A 261 14.44 -11.87 -1.57
N VAL A 262 13.91 -10.74 -1.11
CA VAL A 262 13.41 -10.60 0.26
C VAL A 262 12.19 -11.48 0.46
N ASP A 263 11.22 -11.42 -0.46
CA ASP A 263 9.98 -12.21 -0.39
C ASP A 263 10.28 -13.72 -0.42
N MET A 264 11.18 -14.17 -1.30
CA MET A 264 11.61 -15.57 -1.35
C MET A 264 12.28 -16.03 -0.06
N ARG A 265 13.14 -15.20 0.55
CA ARG A 265 13.79 -15.53 1.83
C ARG A 265 12.78 -15.60 2.97
N ALA A 266 11.82 -14.67 3.02
CA ALA A 266 10.76 -14.68 4.02
C ALA A 266 9.89 -15.94 3.89
N ALA A 267 9.51 -16.31 2.67
CA ALA A 267 8.75 -17.54 2.40
C ALA A 267 9.51 -18.80 2.84
N MET A 268 10.82 -18.90 2.51
CA MET A 268 11.65 -20.05 2.91
C MET A 268 11.82 -20.14 4.43
N ALA A 269 12.03 -19.01 5.12
CA ALA A 269 12.10 -18.97 6.57
C ALA A 269 10.79 -19.45 7.23
N GLY A 270 9.64 -19.07 6.68
CA GLY A 270 8.33 -19.55 7.11
C GLY A 270 8.17 -21.06 6.97
N MET A 271 8.61 -21.63 5.84
CA MET A 271 8.54 -23.09 5.60
C MET A 271 9.45 -23.89 6.54
N MET A 272 10.63 -23.36 6.89
CA MET A 272 11.57 -24.03 7.81
C MET A 272 11.15 -23.89 9.28
N GLY A 273 10.58 -22.76 9.68
CA GLY A 273 10.03 -22.55 11.03
C GLY A 273 8.76 -23.36 11.32
N GLY A 274 7.96 -23.67 10.29
CA GLY A 274 6.74 -24.48 10.41
C GLY A 274 6.98 -25.97 10.66
N ARG A 275 8.18 -26.51 10.35
CA ARG A 275 8.54 -27.91 10.64
C ARG A 275 8.95 -28.16 12.10
N GLY A 276 8.98 -27.13 12.94
CA GLY A 276 9.36 -27.24 14.36
C GLY A 276 8.21 -27.43 15.35
N MET A 277 6.93 -27.31 14.94
CA MET A 277 5.78 -27.33 15.87
C MET A 277 4.75 -28.43 15.62
N MET A 278 5.04 -29.40 14.74
CA MET A 278 4.22 -30.59 14.56
C MET A 278 5.13 -31.83 14.55
N GLY A 279 5.47 -32.33 15.73
CA GLY A 279 6.23 -33.57 15.85
C GLY A 279 7.11 -33.66 17.09
N ARG A 280 6.51 -33.68 18.28
CA ARG A 280 7.04 -34.39 19.45
C ARG A 280 5.92 -34.60 20.48
N GLY A 281 5.03 -35.53 20.16
CA GLY A 281 4.53 -36.42 21.21
C GLY A 281 5.69 -37.34 21.61
N GLY A 282 6.02 -37.35 22.90
CA GLY A 282 7.11 -38.15 23.44
C GLY A 282 7.67 -37.51 24.70
N GLY A 283 7.22 -37.98 25.84
CA GLY A 283 7.63 -37.50 27.16
C GLY A 283 9.10 -37.73 27.50
N MET A 284 9.38 -37.42 28.78
CA MET A 284 10.64 -37.57 29.53
C MET A 284 11.56 -36.34 29.58
N MET A 285 11.33 -35.60 30.68
CA MET A 285 12.34 -35.21 31.67
C MET A 285 13.46 -34.26 31.22
N ASP A 286 13.22 -33.01 31.58
CA ASP A 286 14.23 -31.98 31.85
C ASP A 286 15.25 -32.51 32.87
N ARG A 287 16.44 -32.91 32.38
CA ARG A 287 17.61 -33.17 33.24
C ARG A 287 18.65 -32.12 32.92
N ASN A 288 19.02 -31.38 33.96
CA ASN A 288 19.98 -30.29 33.89
C ASN A 288 21.40 -30.85 33.61
N MET A 289 22.20 -30.12 32.83
CA MET A 289 23.54 -30.53 32.40
C MET A 289 24.52 -30.80 33.56
N ARG A 290 24.18 -30.36 34.79
CA ARG A 290 24.89 -30.69 36.03
C ARG A 290 24.73 -32.16 36.44
N ASP A 291 23.61 -32.80 36.14
CA ASP A 291 23.35 -34.18 36.57
C ASP A 291 24.08 -35.18 35.66
N MET A 292 24.24 -34.87 34.37
CA MET A 292 25.02 -35.71 33.44
C MET A 292 26.52 -35.75 33.76
N MET A 293 27.08 -34.69 34.37
CA MET A 293 28.49 -34.67 34.75
C MET A 293 28.80 -35.45 36.03
N LYS A 294 27.82 -35.65 36.91
CA LYS A 294 28.00 -36.48 38.12
C LYS A 294 28.06 -37.97 37.79
N ASP A 295 27.29 -38.43 36.80
CA ASP A 295 27.26 -39.85 36.41
C ASP A 295 28.51 -40.29 35.62
N MET A 296 29.22 -39.37 34.96
CA MET A 296 30.47 -39.70 34.23
C MET A 296 31.72 -39.75 35.11
N MET A 297 31.68 -39.19 36.32
CA MET A 297 32.82 -39.17 37.24
C MET A 297 32.64 -40.13 38.41
N GLY A 298 32.12 -41.34 38.16
CA GLY A 298 32.00 -42.37 39.19
C GLY A 298 33.33 -42.71 39.87
N ARG A 299 33.63 -41.97 40.96
CA ARG A 299 34.43 -42.29 42.16
C ARG A 299 34.13 -41.26 43.24
#